data_AF-A0A1G6AYD9-F1
#
_entry.id   AF-A0A1G6AYD9-F1
#
_cell.length_a   1.000
_cell.length_b   1.000
_cell.length_c   1.000
_cell.angle_alpha   90.00
_cell.angle_beta   90.00
_cell.angle_gamma   90.00
#
_symmetry.space_group_name_H-M   'P 1'
#
loop_
_entity.id
_entity.type
_entity.pdbx_description
1 polymer ?
#
loop_
_entity_poly.entity_id
_entity_poly.type
_entity_poly.pdbx_seq_one_letter_code
_entity_poly.pdbx_strand_id
1 'polypeptide(L)' 'MNFDLKLLLAALGLALVLEGIPYFLWSEKMPGYLRFLSEQPPATLRKMGLAAIISGLVFLALARRFL' A
#
# COMPACT_ATOMS: atom_id res chain seq x y z
N MET A 1 8.57 20.76 13.78
CA MET A 1 7.56 19.92 13.10
C MET A 1 6.67 19.33 14.19
N ASN A 2 5.42 19.78 14.33
CA ASN A 2 4.47 19.12 15.24
C ASN A 2 4.04 17.82 14.59
N PHE A 3 4.39 16.69 15.19
CA PHE A 3 3.92 15.39 14.73
C PHE A 3 2.45 15.25 15.10
N ASP A 4 1.58 15.37 14.11
CA ASP A 4 0.14 15.21 14.30
C ASP A 4 -0.20 13.71 14.36
N LEU A 5 -0.11 13.13 15.55
CA LEU A 5 -0.40 11.71 15.80
C LEU A 5 -1.81 11.33 15.31
N LYS A 6 -2.76 12.28 15.33
CA LYS A 6 -4.11 12.08 14.80
C LYS A 6 -4.09 11.78 13.30
N LEU A 7 -3.30 12.53 12.54
CA LEU A 7 -3.18 12.37 11.10
C LEU A 7 -2.45 11.06 10.76
N LEU A 8 -1.43 10.70 11.53
CA LEU A 8 -0.73 9.42 11.39
C LEU A 8 -1.69 8.23 11.63
N LEU A 9 -2.45 8.26 12.73
CA LEU A 9 -3.43 7.21 13.05
C LEU A 9 -4.54 7.12 12.00
N ALA A 10 -5.03 8.25 11.49
CA ALA A 10 -6.03 8.28 10.42
C ALA A 10 -5.48 7.68 9.11
N ALA A 11 -4.26 8.06 8.71
CA ALA A 11 -3.61 7.51 7.51
C ALA A 11 -3.36 6.01 7.65
N LEU A 12 -2.89 5.56 8.83
CA LEU A 12 -2.68 4.14 9.11
C LEU A 12 -3.99 3.36 9.09
N GLY A 13 -5.05 3.90 9.70
CA GLY A 13 -6.38 3.29 9.69
C GLY A 13 -6.95 3.15 8.27
N LEU A 14 -6.83 4.20 7.45
CA LEU A 14 -7.24 4.16 6.05
C LEU A 14 -6.43 3.12 5.24
N ALA A 15 -5.12 3.03 5.47
CA ALA A 15 -4.28 2.02 4.82
C ALA A 15 -4.74 0.59 5.18
N LEU A 16 -5.04 0.31 6.45
CA LEU A 16 -5.55 -1.00 6.88
C LEU A 16 -6.92 -1.34 6.29
N VAL A 17 -7.83 -0.35 6.20
CA VAL A 17 -9.13 -0.55 5.55
C VAL A 17 -8.96 -0.86 4.06
N LEU A 18 -8.14 -0.08 3.36
CA LEU A 18 -7.89 -0.28 1.93
C LEU A 18 -7.23 -1.63 1.65
N GLU A 19 -6.26 -2.04 2.46
CA GLU A 19 -5.64 -3.36 2.34
C GLU A 19 -6.62 -4.49 2.71
N GLY A 20 -7.45 -4.30 3.73
CA GLY A 20 -8.41 -5.31 4.21
C GLY A 20 -9.55 -5.63 3.23
N ILE A 21 -9.97 -4.66 2.40
CA ILE A 21 -11.05 -4.84 1.42
C ILE A 21 -10.75 -5.98 0.42
N PRO A 22 -9.58 -6.01 -0.27
CA PRO A 22 -9.20 -7.13 -1.11
C PRO A 22 -9.21 -8.48 -0.40
N TYR A 23 -8.72 -8.54 0.85
CA TYR A 23 -8.73 -9.78 1.63
C TYR A 23 -10.15 -10.24 1.96
N PHE A 24 -11.08 -9.32 2.21
CA PHE A 24 -12.46 -9.64 2.54
C PHE A 24 -13.29 -10.03 1.31
N LEU A 25 -13.20 -9.24 0.23
CA LEU A 25 -14.01 -9.44 -0.98
C LEU A 25 -13.46 -10.53 -1.92
N TRP A 26 -12.14 -10.74 -1.95
CA TRP A 26 -11.47 -11.70 -2.83
C TRP A 26 -10.63 -12.72 -2.06
N SER A 27 -11.09 -13.12 -0.88
CA SER A 27 -10.44 -14.11 0.00
C SER A 27 -10.06 -15.41 -0.73
N GLU A 28 -10.90 -15.88 -1.66
CA GLU A 28 -10.67 -17.10 -2.44
C GLU A 28 -9.47 -17.02 -3.39
N LYS A 29 -9.15 -15.81 -3.90
CA LYS A 29 -8.05 -15.61 -4.87
C LYS A 29 -6.72 -15.29 -4.19
N MET A 30 -6.76 -14.81 -2.94
CA MET A 30 -5.57 -14.38 -2.19
C MET A 30 -4.48 -15.45 -2.07
N PRO A 31 -4.78 -16.73 -1.76
CA PRO A 31 -3.74 -17.77 -1.68
C PRO A 31 -2.95 -17.93 -2.98
N GLY A 32 -3.63 -17.82 -4.14
CA GLY A 32 -2.98 -17.90 -5.46
C GLY A 32 -2.07 -16.71 -5.73
N TYR A 33 -2.54 -15.49 -5.39
CA TYR A 33 -1.73 -14.28 -5.51
C TYR A 33 -0.49 -14.31 -4.61
N LEU A 34 -0.65 -14.75 -3.36
CA LEU A 34 0.46 -14.86 -2.42
C LEU A 34 1.50 -15.89 -2.87
N ARG A 35 1.06 -17.04 -3.39
CA ARG A 35 1.97 -18.04 -3.97
C ARG A 35 2.73 -17.45 -5.16
N PHE A 36 2.02 -16.79 -6.09
CA PHE A 36 2.65 -16.12 -7.22
C PHE A 36 3.70 -15.09 -6.81
N LEU A 37 3.41 -14.26 -5.78
CA LEU A 37 4.39 -13.31 -5.24
C LEU A 37 5.60 -14.01 -4.61
N SER A 38 5.37 -15.09 -3.85
CA SER A 38 6.43 -15.82 -3.17
C SER A 38 7.41 -16.52 -4.12
N GLU A 39 6.95 -16.85 -5.33
CA GLU A 39 7.76 -17.47 -6.38
C GLU A 39 8.57 -16.45 -7.21
N GLN A 40 8.31 -15.14 -7.04
CA GLN A 40 9.05 -14.11 -7.77
C GLN A 40 10.49 -13.95 -7.25
N PRO A 41 11.47 -13.72 -8.14
CA PRO A 41 12.83 -13.43 -7.72
C PRO A 41 12.90 -12.11 -6.93
N PRO A 42 13.84 -11.98 -5.96
CA PRO A 42 13.95 -10.78 -5.11
C PRO A 42 14.07 -9.46 -5.88
N ALA A 43 14.69 -9.48 -7.07
CA ALA A 43 14.82 -8.31 -7.93
C ALA A 43 13.46 -7.79 -8.43
N THR A 44 12.51 -8.67 -8.73
CA THR A 44 11.15 -8.30 -9.16
C THR A 44 10.36 -7.73 -7.99
N LEU A 45 10.42 -8.38 -6.82
CA LEU A 45 9.77 -7.88 -5.60
C LEU A 45 10.29 -6.48 -5.21
N ARG A 46 11.59 -6.23 -5.34
CA ARG A 46 12.19 -4.90 -5.11
C ARG A 46 11.67 -3.85 -6.08
N LYS A 47 11.53 -4.18 -7.37
CA LYS A 47 10.95 -3.26 -8.37
C LYS A 47 9.49 -2.95 -8.08
N MET A 48 8.70 -3.96 -7.68
CA MET A 48 7.31 -3.77 -7.26
C MET A 48 7.21 -2.86 -6.03
N GLY A 49 8.04 -3.11 -5.02
CA GLY A 49 8.11 -2.26 -3.83
C GLY A 49 8.52 -0.83 -4.15
N LEU A 50 9.51 -0.63 -5.02
CA LEU A 50 9.93 0.69 -5.47
C LEU A 50 8.81 1.42 -6.23
N ALA A 51 8.10 0.72 -7.11
CA ALA A 51 6.96 1.28 -7.83
C ALA A 51 5.85 1.71 -6.86
N ALA A 52 5.55 0.91 -5.83
CA ALA A 52 4.57 1.24 -4.80
C ALA A 52 4.99 2.47 -3.96
N ILE A 53 6.28 2.59 -3.63
CA ILE A 53 6.82 3.76 -2.93
C ILE A 53 6.68 5.00 -3.80
N ILE A 54 7.07 4.93 -5.08
CA ILE A 54 6.97 6.05 -6.01
C ILE A 54 5.51 6.47 -6.19
N SER A 55 4.58 5.52 -6.36
CA SER A 55 3.16 5.85 -6.46
C SER A 55 2.64 6.52 -5.20
N GLY A 56 3.03 6.04 -4.01
CA GLY A 56 2.69 6.66 -2.73
C GLY A 56 3.20 8.10 -2.64
N LEU A 57 4.43 8.35 -3.07
CA LEU A 57 5.01 9.70 -3.14
C LEU A 57 4.27 10.61 -4.11
N VAL A 58 3.86 10.08 -5.28
CA VAL A 58 3.05 10.82 -6.26
C VAL A 58 1.71 11.20 -5.66
N PHE A 59 1.01 10.28 -4.99
CA PHE A 59 -0.26 10.59 -4.31
C PHE A 59 -0.08 11.65 -3.21
N LEU A 60 0.97 11.56 -2.40
CA LEU A 60 1.27 12.59 -1.40
C LEU A 60 1.57 13.96 -2.04
N ALA A 61 2.32 13.98 -3.15
CA ALA A 61 2.64 15.20 -3.86
C ALA A 61 1.38 15.84 -4.49
N LEU A 62 0.48 15.02 -5.05
CA LEU A 62 -0.82 15.48 -5.55
C LEU A 62 -1.67 16.02 -4.40
N ALA A 63 -1.80 15.27 -3.30
CA ALA A 63 -2.55 15.72 -2.14
C ALA A 63 -2.03 17.07 -1.62
N ARG A 64 -0.71 17.25 -1.53
CA ARG A 64 -0.11 18.53 -1.11
C ARG A 64 -0.33 19.68 -2.11
N ARG A 65 -0.45 19.37 -3.41
CA ARG A 65 -0.57 20.39 -4.45
C ARG A 65 -2.03 20.81 -4.70
N PHE A 66 -2.98 19.91 -4.48
CA PHE A 66 -4.40 20.10 -4.78
C PHE A 66 -5.28 20.37 -3.54
N LEU A 67 -4.82 20.03 -2.33
CA LEU A 67 -5.48 20.33 -1.05
C LEU A 67 -4.65 21.36 -0.26
#